data_AF-A0A8K0CYC7-F1
#
_entry.id   AF-A0A8K0CYC7-F1
#
_cell.length_a   1.000
_cell.length_b   1.000
_cell.length_c   1.000
_cell.angle_alpha   90.00
_cell.angle_beta   90.00
_cell.angle_gamma   90.00
#
_symmetry.space_group_name_H-M   'P 1'
#
loop_
_entity.id
_entity.type
_entity.pdbx_description
1 polymer ?
#
loop_
_entity_poly.entity_id
_entity_poly.type
_entity_poly.pdbx_seq_one_letter_code
_entity_poly.pdbx_strand_id
1 'polypeptide(L)'
;MRELEKSLLRLVPLKAETIKVEARRECREAAEKLRDYGMEMLVIIRYLKEEIEGKDRQIATLKAQGGTAATGGALSSVGTAPRGYAAAATRPKPTRYAVKVTAKETKDADQVEKILKFTRASNFGRRVVTYALADSDFHGRPAAARLKVKQIPEKSDSIKVEARRTCREATEKLRNHALEMLGIIRFLKLENKRMVKENNELKRSVNRTVGEVDQVIVRENINKGYANAVLQTKPPVFAIKVTSKNIKDSGNVEKLLKTNVDPSKINVSIAGVKKITSGGVIVECNNKKDAEKLKLVVEASKDLQGKAVENGNPRIIVHGVDNELNKESLMTVISKNNNDLVEACGGIEEFKKQVREV
;
A
#
# COMPACT_ATOMS: atom_id res chain seq x y z
N MET A 1 -28.36 -8.39 -19.40
CA MET A 1 -28.49 -6.91 -19.43
C MET A 1 -29.20 -6.40 -20.68
N ARG A 2 -28.66 -6.54 -21.90
CA ARG A 2 -29.37 -6.12 -23.13
C ARG A 2 -30.74 -6.78 -23.30
N GLU A 3 -30.89 -8.02 -22.84
CA GLU A 3 -32.17 -8.76 -22.79
C GLU A 3 -33.21 -8.14 -21.85
N LEU A 4 -32.78 -7.68 -20.67
CA LEU A 4 -33.66 -7.06 -19.65
C LEU A 4 -34.10 -5.67 -20.11
N GLU A 5 -33.17 -4.89 -20.67
CA GLU A 5 -33.44 -3.57 -21.26
C GLU A 5 -34.39 -3.68 -22.46
N LYS A 6 -34.18 -4.66 -23.36
CA LYS A 6 -35.12 -4.98 -24.44
C LYS A 6 -36.49 -5.41 -23.93
N SER A 7 -36.55 -6.17 -22.83
CA SER A 7 -37.81 -6.62 -22.22
C SER A 7 -38.58 -5.46 -21.57
N LEU A 8 -37.87 -4.53 -20.92
CA LEU A 8 -38.46 -3.31 -20.36
C LEU A 8 -38.95 -2.35 -21.45
N LEU A 9 -38.17 -2.15 -22.52
CA LEU A 9 -38.58 -1.32 -23.66
C LEU A 9 -39.79 -1.90 -24.42
N ARG A 10 -39.93 -3.23 -24.45
CA ARG A 10 -41.11 -3.91 -25.03
C ARG A 10 -42.39 -3.78 -24.21
N LEU A 11 -42.31 -3.39 -22.94
CA LEU A 11 -43.49 -3.13 -22.08
C LEU A 11 -44.06 -1.72 -22.29
N VAL A 12 -43.33 -0.83 -22.97
CA VAL A 12 -43.70 0.60 -23.13
C VAL A 12 -44.83 0.86 -24.15
N PRO A 13 -45.03 0.11 -25.26
CA PRO A 13 -46.11 0.40 -26.19
C PRO A 13 -47.37 -0.45 -25.88
N LEU A 14 -47.94 -0.30 -24.69
CA LEU A 14 -49.34 -0.72 -24.48
C LEU A 14 -50.25 0.39 -25.02
N LYS A 15 -50.89 0.10 -26.16
CA LYS A 15 -51.69 1.03 -26.99
C LYS A 15 -52.55 2.01 -26.17
N ALA A 16 -52.53 3.26 -26.62
CA ALA A 16 -52.94 4.47 -25.92
C ALA A 16 -54.46 4.60 -25.59
N GLU A 17 -55.29 3.62 -25.92
CA GLU A 17 -56.76 3.84 -25.93
C GLU A 17 -57.53 3.13 -24.80
N THR A 18 -56.93 2.22 -24.02
CA THR A 18 -57.72 1.36 -23.08
C THR A 18 -57.26 1.36 -21.62
N ILE A 19 -56.17 2.05 -21.28
CA ILE A 19 -55.65 2.11 -19.90
C ILE A 19 -55.88 3.52 -19.37
N LYS A 20 -56.61 3.65 -18.25
CA LYS A 20 -56.80 4.92 -17.54
C LYS A 20 -55.44 5.60 -17.32
N VAL A 21 -55.38 6.91 -17.53
CA VAL A 21 -54.15 7.71 -17.45
C VAL A 21 -53.38 7.47 -16.15
N GLU A 22 -54.09 7.26 -15.04
CA GLU A 22 -53.54 6.96 -13.71
C GLU A 22 -52.75 5.64 -13.68
N ALA A 23 -53.30 4.55 -14.20
CA ALA A 23 -52.60 3.26 -14.24
C ALA A 23 -51.33 3.31 -15.13
N ARG A 24 -51.32 4.17 -16.16
CA ARG A 24 -50.10 4.41 -16.95
C ARG A 24 -49.03 5.12 -16.14
N ARG A 25 -49.43 6.11 -15.33
CA ARG A 25 -48.51 6.84 -14.45
C ARG A 25 -47.89 5.89 -13.43
N GLU A 26 -48.69 5.05 -12.80
CA GLU A 26 -48.22 4.05 -11.83
C GLU A 26 -47.25 3.03 -12.46
N CYS A 27 -47.57 2.51 -13.65
CA CYS A 27 -46.67 1.61 -14.37
C CYS A 27 -45.34 2.29 -14.76
N ARG A 28 -45.38 3.55 -15.19
CA ARG A 28 -44.15 4.31 -15.50
C ARG A 28 -43.32 4.55 -14.24
N GLU A 29 -43.94 4.98 -13.15
CA GLU A 29 -43.25 5.22 -11.87
C GLU A 29 -42.64 3.92 -11.32
N ALA A 30 -43.34 2.79 -11.44
CA ALA A 30 -42.79 1.49 -11.06
C ALA A 30 -41.61 1.06 -11.95
N ALA A 31 -41.69 1.30 -13.26
CA ALA A 31 -40.61 1.03 -14.19
C ALA A 31 -39.38 1.91 -13.94
N GLU A 32 -39.57 3.19 -13.61
CA GLU A 32 -38.51 4.13 -13.21
C GLU A 32 -37.84 3.66 -11.92
N LYS A 33 -38.62 3.34 -10.88
CA LYS A 33 -38.06 2.80 -9.62
C LYS A 33 -37.25 1.52 -9.85
N LEU A 34 -37.74 0.61 -10.69
CA LEU A 34 -37.01 -0.62 -11.04
C LEU A 34 -35.72 -0.33 -11.80
N ARG A 35 -35.74 0.66 -12.70
CA ARG A 35 -34.54 1.11 -13.41
C ARG A 35 -33.52 1.67 -12.42
N ASP A 36 -33.95 2.51 -11.48
CA ASP A 36 -33.08 3.10 -10.47
C ASP A 36 -32.45 2.03 -9.57
N TYR A 37 -33.24 1.07 -9.08
CA TYR A 37 -32.70 -0.08 -8.33
C TYR A 37 -31.71 -0.92 -9.16
N GLY A 38 -31.99 -1.11 -10.46
CA GLY A 38 -31.08 -1.78 -11.38
C GLY A 38 -29.75 -1.03 -11.51
N MET A 39 -29.79 0.30 -11.59
CA MET A 39 -28.61 1.16 -11.67
C MET A 39 -27.81 1.16 -10.35
N GLU A 40 -28.45 1.22 -9.20
CA GLU A 40 -27.80 1.09 -7.90
C GLU A 40 -27.06 -0.25 -7.76
N MET A 41 -27.72 -1.35 -8.15
CA MET A 41 -27.09 -2.67 -8.17
C MET A 41 -25.87 -2.73 -9.10
N LEU A 42 -25.92 -2.08 -10.27
CA LEU A 42 -24.77 -2.00 -11.18
C LEU A 42 -23.58 -1.25 -10.58
N VAL A 43 -23.84 -0.17 -9.84
CA VAL A 43 -22.78 0.57 -9.14
C VAL A 43 -22.11 -0.32 -8.08
N ILE A 44 -22.90 -1.06 -7.31
CA ILE A 44 -22.39 -2.01 -6.30
C ILE A 44 -21.56 -3.12 -6.95
N ILE A 45 -22.05 -3.70 -8.06
CA ILE A 45 -21.32 -4.75 -8.79
C ILE A 45 -19.98 -4.21 -9.32
N ARG A 46 -19.95 -2.99 -9.87
CA ARG A 46 -18.72 -2.36 -10.37
C ARG A 46 -17.71 -2.16 -9.23
N TYR A 47 -18.16 -1.62 -8.10
CA TYR A 47 -17.32 -1.43 -6.91
C TYR A 47 -16.71 -2.76 -6.41
N LEU A 48 -17.53 -3.81 -6.28
CA LEU A 48 -17.05 -5.12 -5.83
C LEU A 48 -16.03 -5.72 -6.81
N LYS A 49 -16.22 -5.54 -8.12
CA LYS A 49 -15.27 -6.00 -9.14
C LYS A 49 -13.92 -5.30 -9.01
N GLU A 50 -13.91 -3.98 -8.87
CA GLU A 50 -12.68 -3.19 -8.66
C GLU A 50 -11.96 -3.59 -7.36
N GLU A 51 -12.70 -3.86 -6.28
CA GLU A 51 -12.13 -4.29 -5.00
C GLU A 51 -11.49 -5.68 -5.10
N ILE A 52 -12.12 -6.62 -5.81
CA ILE A 52 -11.57 -7.97 -6.06
C ILE A 52 -10.29 -7.86 -6.89
N GLU A 53 -10.32 -7.11 -8.00
CA GLU A 53 -9.13 -6.90 -8.84
C GLU A 53 -7.98 -6.23 -8.08
N GLY A 54 -8.29 -5.30 -7.15
CA GLY A 54 -7.30 -4.69 -6.27
C GLY A 54 -6.66 -5.70 -5.32
N LYS A 55 -7.45 -6.60 -4.72
CA LYS A 55 -6.94 -7.67 -3.85
C LYS A 55 -6.12 -8.69 -4.63
N ASP A 56 -6.52 -9.04 -5.85
CA ASP A 56 -5.75 -9.96 -6.69
C ASP A 56 -4.39 -9.38 -7.07
N ARG A 57 -4.31 -8.07 -7.37
CA ARG A 57 -3.02 -7.37 -7.56
C ARG A 57 -2.17 -7.38 -6.30
N GLN A 58 -2.77 -7.19 -5.12
CA GLN A 58 -2.06 -7.26 -3.85
C GLN A 58 -1.52 -8.68 -3.58
N ILE A 59 -2.32 -9.71 -3.87
CA ILE A 59 -1.88 -11.11 -3.76
C ILE A 59 -0.74 -11.38 -4.75
N ALA A 60 -0.83 -10.88 -5.99
CA ALA A 60 0.21 -11.06 -6.99
C ALA A 60 1.54 -10.38 -6.58
N THR A 61 1.49 -9.16 -6.04
CA THR A 61 2.68 -8.47 -5.52
C THR A 61 3.29 -9.19 -4.32
N LEU A 62 2.47 -9.68 -3.38
CA LEU A 62 2.96 -10.48 -2.26
C LEU A 62 3.56 -11.82 -2.71
N LYS A 63 2.99 -12.47 -3.73
CA LYS A 63 3.57 -13.69 -4.32
C LYS A 63 4.89 -13.40 -5.05
N ALA A 64 5.00 -12.30 -5.76
CA ALA A 64 6.26 -11.89 -6.40
C ALA A 64 7.34 -11.54 -5.36
N GLN A 65 6.96 -10.97 -4.22
CA GLN A 65 7.87 -10.66 -3.11
C GLN A 65 8.22 -11.88 -2.25
N GLY A 66 7.32 -12.85 -2.10
CA GLY A 66 7.52 -14.07 -1.32
C GLY A 66 8.12 -15.24 -2.10
N GLY A 67 8.00 -15.25 -3.42
CA GLY A 67 8.54 -16.29 -4.30
C GLY A 67 10.07 -16.27 -4.43
N THR A 68 10.73 -15.20 -3.99
CA THR A 68 12.19 -15.10 -3.90
C THR A 68 12.76 -15.49 -2.53
N ALA A 69 11.92 -15.90 -1.57
CA ALA A 69 12.35 -16.26 -0.21
C ALA A 69 12.44 -17.77 0.07
N ALA A 70 12.39 -18.61 -0.98
CA ALA A 70 12.47 -20.07 -0.86
C ALA A 70 13.80 -20.65 -1.36
N THR A 71 14.92 -20.04 -0.99
CA THR A 71 16.21 -20.73 -0.88
C THR A 71 17.01 -20.08 0.25
N GLY A 72 17.06 -20.74 1.40
CA GLY A 72 18.14 -20.57 2.38
C GLY A 72 18.04 -19.36 3.32
N GLY A 73 17.01 -19.30 4.15
CA GLY A 73 17.01 -18.42 5.32
C GLY A 73 17.93 -18.93 6.43
N ALA A 74 19.13 -18.35 6.54
CA ALA A 74 19.86 -18.31 7.80
C ALA A 74 19.16 -17.32 8.75
N LEU A 75 18.56 -17.91 9.78
CA LEU A 75 18.08 -17.39 11.05
C LEU A 75 18.62 -16.02 11.50
N SER A 76 17.73 -15.01 11.57
CA SER A 76 17.93 -13.83 12.43
C SER A 76 16.71 -13.55 13.29
N SER A 77 17.03 -13.22 14.55
CA SER A 77 16.24 -13.35 15.76
C SER A 77 15.55 -12.05 16.17
N VAL A 78 14.36 -12.22 16.75
CA VAL A 78 13.49 -11.22 17.36
C VAL A 78 14.19 -10.44 18.48
N GLY A 79 14.10 -9.11 18.42
CA GLY A 79 14.59 -8.20 19.46
C GLY A 79 13.59 -8.03 20.60
N THR A 80 14.07 -8.23 21.83
CA THR A 80 13.38 -7.92 23.08
C THR A 80 13.41 -6.42 23.35
N ALA A 81 12.24 -5.80 23.55
CA ALA A 81 12.13 -4.41 23.98
C ALA A 81 12.52 -4.26 25.47
N PRO A 82 13.26 -3.21 25.86
CA PRO A 82 13.63 -3.00 27.26
C PRO A 82 12.50 -2.34 28.06
N ARG A 83 12.28 -2.85 29.28
CA ARG A 83 11.61 -2.13 30.38
C ARG A 83 12.53 -0.99 30.81
N GLY A 84 12.09 0.26 30.66
CA GLY A 84 12.84 1.45 31.07
C GLY A 84 11.92 2.63 31.37
N TYR A 85 12.24 3.31 32.47
CA TYR A 85 11.47 4.30 33.20
C TYR A 85 10.98 5.51 32.40
N ALA A 86 9.82 6.02 32.83
CA ALA A 86 9.11 7.16 32.26
C ALA A 86 9.92 8.46 32.31
N ALA A 87 10.40 8.91 31.15
CA ALA A 87 10.71 10.31 30.91
C ALA A 87 9.48 10.97 30.27
N ALA A 88 9.02 12.08 30.85
CA ALA A 88 7.87 12.85 30.40
C ALA A 88 8.11 13.42 28.99
N ALA A 89 7.65 12.69 27.96
CA ALA A 89 7.65 13.15 26.59
C ALA A 89 6.63 14.28 26.43
N THR A 90 7.11 15.52 26.33
CA THR A 90 6.33 16.66 25.86
C THR A 90 5.79 16.37 24.48
N ARG A 91 4.47 16.19 24.38
CA ARG A 91 3.77 15.96 23.12
C ARG A 91 4.05 17.13 22.15
N PRO A 92 4.55 16.89 20.93
CA PRO A 92 4.67 17.95 19.95
C PRO A 92 3.28 18.54 19.69
N LYS A 93 3.15 19.87 19.87
CA LYS A 93 1.90 20.58 19.61
C LYS A 93 1.52 20.39 18.13
N PRO A 94 0.25 20.07 17.83
CA PRO A 94 -0.19 19.83 16.46
C PRO A 94 -0.03 21.10 15.63
N THR A 95 0.77 21.03 14.57
CA THR A 95 0.91 22.08 13.56
C THR A 95 -0.45 22.27 12.88
N ARG A 96 -1.07 23.43 13.10
CA ARG A 96 -2.34 23.80 12.47
C ARG A 96 -2.06 24.39 11.09
N TYR A 97 -2.54 23.73 10.04
CA TYR A 97 -2.57 24.32 8.70
C TYR A 97 -3.88 25.10 8.54
N ALA A 98 -3.77 26.38 8.15
CA ALA A 98 -4.91 27.19 7.76
C ALA A 98 -5.07 27.10 6.24
N VAL A 99 -6.18 26.51 5.78
CA VAL A 99 -6.54 26.47 4.35
C VAL A 99 -7.61 27.54 4.11
N LYS A 100 -7.28 28.51 3.26
CA LYS A 100 -8.22 29.56 2.85
C LYS A 100 -9.07 29.03 1.69
N VAL A 101 -10.36 28.79 1.95
CA VAL A 101 -11.32 28.32 0.94
C VAL A 101 -12.16 29.50 0.49
N THR A 102 -12.04 29.89 -0.78
CA THR A 102 -12.91 30.91 -1.40
C THR A 102 -13.95 30.21 -2.25
N ALA A 103 -15.22 30.24 -1.81
CA ALA A 103 -16.35 29.81 -2.62
C ALA A 103 -16.65 30.88 -3.68
N LYS A 104 -16.74 30.50 -4.96
CA LYS A 104 -16.94 31.45 -6.07
C LYS A 104 -18.37 32.02 -6.14
N GLU A 105 -19.36 31.43 -5.47
CA GLU A 105 -20.77 31.74 -5.74
C GLU A 105 -21.66 31.93 -4.50
N THR A 106 -21.11 31.98 -3.29
CA THR A 106 -21.92 32.26 -2.09
C THR A 106 -21.30 33.37 -1.26
N LYS A 107 -22.04 34.48 -1.10
CA LYS A 107 -21.65 35.62 -0.26
C LYS A 107 -21.97 35.41 1.23
N ASP A 108 -22.64 34.32 1.57
CA ASP A 108 -23.23 34.11 2.88
C ASP A 108 -22.36 33.18 3.74
N ALA A 109 -21.71 33.76 4.75
CA ALA A 109 -20.72 33.07 5.59
C ALA A 109 -21.34 31.91 6.39
N ASP A 110 -22.62 32.05 6.78
CA ASP A 110 -23.34 31.06 7.57
C ASP A 110 -23.63 29.76 6.78
N GLN A 111 -23.80 29.84 5.46
CA GLN A 111 -23.98 28.68 4.60
C GLN A 111 -22.68 27.88 4.43
N VAL A 112 -21.55 28.58 4.27
CA VAL A 112 -20.22 27.94 4.16
C VAL A 112 -19.86 27.23 5.46
N GLU A 113 -20.18 27.82 6.61
CA GLU A 113 -19.97 27.20 7.92
C GLU A 113 -20.87 25.96 8.13
N LYS A 114 -22.14 26.01 7.68
CA LYS A 114 -23.06 24.85 7.72
C LYS A 114 -22.54 23.68 6.88
N ILE A 115 -22.04 23.95 5.67
CA ILE A 115 -21.49 22.93 4.77
C ILE A 115 -20.22 22.30 5.39
N LEU A 116 -19.30 23.12 5.92
CA LEU A 116 -18.08 22.63 6.56
C LEU A 116 -18.35 21.82 7.83
N LYS A 117 -19.33 22.23 8.65
CA LYS A 117 -19.77 21.47 9.83
C LYS A 117 -20.39 20.13 9.44
N PHE A 118 -21.13 20.07 8.32
CA PHE A 118 -21.68 18.83 7.78
C PHE A 118 -20.58 17.86 7.31
N THR A 119 -19.51 18.37 6.69
CA THR A 119 -18.38 17.54 6.24
C THR A 119 -17.52 17.04 7.40
N ARG A 120 -17.38 17.83 8.48
CA ARG A 120 -16.61 17.43 9.68
C ARG A 120 -17.25 16.25 10.44
N ALA A 121 -18.57 16.09 10.36
CA ALA A 121 -19.29 14.95 10.92
C ALA A 121 -19.15 13.65 10.09
N SER A 122 -18.63 13.73 8.86
CA SER A 122 -18.59 12.61 7.91
C SER A 122 -17.25 11.85 7.86
N ASN A 123 -16.18 12.36 8.50
CA ASN A 123 -14.82 11.81 8.35
C ASN A 123 -14.21 11.21 9.63
N PHE A 124 -15.04 10.58 10.46
CA PHE A 124 -14.58 9.57 11.41
C PHE A 124 -15.53 8.37 11.38
N GLY A 125 -15.06 7.28 10.76
CA GLY A 125 -15.53 5.91 11.02
C GLY A 125 -16.91 5.52 10.47
N ARG A 126 -16.90 4.56 9.54
CA ARG A 126 -17.94 3.54 9.32
C ARG A 126 -19.41 4.01 9.41
N ARG A 127 -20.03 4.17 8.25
CA ARG A 127 -21.42 3.72 8.01
C ARG A 127 -21.33 2.62 6.97
N VAL A 128 -21.63 1.34 7.19
CA VAL A 128 -22.76 0.73 7.90
C VAL A 128 -24.01 1.57 7.71
N VAL A 129 -24.70 1.30 6.60
CA VAL A 129 -26.10 1.66 6.42
C VAL A 129 -26.89 0.84 7.45
N THR A 130 -27.02 1.37 8.65
CA THR A 130 -28.04 0.94 9.61
C THR A 130 -29.34 1.58 9.15
N TYR A 131 -30.22 0.76 8.59
CA TYR A 131 -31.65 1.01 8.68
C TYR A 131 -32.01 1.09 10.16
N ALA A 132 -32.80 2.09 10.54
CA ALA A 132 -33.42 2.14 11.85
C ALA A 132 -34.31 0.89 12.02
N LEU A 133 -33.75 -0.14 12.67
CA LEU A 133 -34.52 -1.05 13.49
C LEU A 133 -34.46 -0.46 14.88
N ALA A 134 -35.64 -0.15 15.41
CA ALA A 134 -35.82 0.33 16.76
C ALA A 134 -35.14 -0.65 17.74
N ASP A 135 -34.46 -0.10 18.73
CA ASP A 135 -34.02 -0.84 19.91
C ASP A 135 -35.28 -1.36 20.62
N SER A 136 -35.38 -2.68 20.77
CA SER A 136 -36.09 -3.27 21.90
C SER A 136 -35.20 -4.35 22.50
N ASP A 137 -34.63 -4.02 23.64
CA ASP A 137 -34.00 -4.99 24.52
C ASP A 137 -35.01 -6.01 25.05
N PHE A 138 -34.47 -7.18 25.38
CA PHE A 138 -35.01 -8.18 26.30
C PHE A 138 -36.24 -9.02 25.87
N HIS A 139 -35.96 -10.30 25.61
CA HIS A 139 -36.85 -11.46 25.52
C HIS A 139 -38.09 -11.37 24.58
N GLY A 140 -37.91 -11.68 23.30
CA GLY A 140 -39.04 -11.99 22.41
C GLY A 140 -38.60 -12.35 21.00
N ARG A 141 -39.18 -13.41 20.42
CA ARG A 141 -38.87 -13.95 19.07
C ARG A 141 -38.88 -12.85 18.00
N PRO A 142 -38.04 -12.95 16.94
CA PRO A 142 -38.02 -11.95 15.87
C PRO A 142 -39.37 -11.94 15.15
N ALA A 143 -40.04 -10.78 15.18
CA ALA A 143 -41.26 -10.54 14.42
C ALA A 143 -40.95 -10.63 12.92
N ALA A 144 -41.60 -11.57 12.23
CA ALA A 144 -41.53 -11.68 10.78
C ALA A 144 -41.99 -10.36 10.16
N ALA A 145 -41.08 -9.64 9.50
CA ALA A 145 -41.40 -8.50 8.66
C ALA A 145 -42.26 -8.97 7.49
N ARG A 146 -43.57 -9.04 7.70
CA ARG A 146 -44.56 -9.27 6.64
C ARG A 146 -44.60 -8.01 5.78
N LEU A 147 -43.94 -8.06 4.63
CA LEU A 147 -44.16 -7.17 3.50
C LEU A 147 -45.67 -7.13 3.22
N LYS A 148 -46.36 -6.07 3.66
CA LYS A 148 -47.75 -5.83 3.29
C LYS A 148 -47.77 -5.38 1.83
N VAL A 149 -47.92 -6.34 0.93
CA VAL A 149 -48.27 -6.06 -0.47
C VAL A 149 -49.65 -5.41 -0.46
N LYS A 150 -49.72 -4.12 -0.76
CA LYS A 150 -50.98 -3.40 -0.93
C LYS A 150 -51.68 -4.03 -2.15
N GLN A 151 -52.79 -4.74 -1.93
CA GLN A 151 -53.61 -5.25 -3.02
C GLN A 151 -54.13 -4.07 -3.83
N ILE A 152 -53.83 -4.07 -5.13
CA ILE A 152 -54.35 -3.09 -6.07
C ILE A 152 -55.84 -3.39 -6.28
N PRO A 153 -56.75 -2.41 -6.11
CA PRO A 153 -58.19 -2.65 -6.24
C PRO A 153 -58.56 -3.11 -7.66
N GLU A 154 -59.33 -4.20 -7.75
CA GLU A 154 -59.64 -4.92 -9.00
C GLU A 154 -60.60 -4.20 -9.98
N LYS A 155 -61.07 -2.99 -9.64
CA LYS A 155 -62.18 -2.34 -10.33
C LYS A 155 -61.72 -1.47 -11.50
N SER A 156 -61.48 -2.09 -12.66
CA SER A 156 -61.49 -1.42 -13.97
C SER A 156 -61.73 -2.42 -15.10
N ASP A 157 -62.98 -2.56 -15.53
CA ASP A 157 -63.45 -3.64 -16.43
C ASP A 157 -63.05 -3.48 -17.92
N SER A 158 -61.93 -2.84 -18.22
CA SER A 158 -61.48 -2.71 -19.62
C SER A 158 -59.97 -2.66 -19.85
N ILE A 159 -59.14 -2.84 -18.80
CA ILE A 159 -57.75 -3.21 -19.03
C ILE A 159 -57.79 -4.66 -19.54
N LYS A 160 -57.62 -4.82 -20.86
CA LYS A 160 -57.65 -6.10 -21.57
C LYS A 160 -56.94 -7.16 -20.73
N VAL A 161 -57.64 -8.24 -20.41
CA VAL A 161 -57.19 -9.36 -19.55
C VAL A 161 -55.75 -9.79 -19.87
N GLU A 162 -55.37 -9.73 -21.15
CA GLU A 162 -54.02 -9.98 -21.65
C GLU A 162 -52.93 -9.05 -21.06
N ALA A 163 -53.16 -7.75 -20.95
CA ALA A 163 -52.19 -6.81 -20.37
C ALA A 163 -51.98 -7.06 -18.86
N ARG A 164 -53.05 -7.46 -18.16
CA ARG A 164 -52.94 -7.87 -16.74
C ARG A 164 -52.12 -9.15 -16.61
N ARG A 165 -52.33 -10.11 -17.52
CA ARG A 165 -51.57 -11.35 -17.56
C ARG A 165 -50.09 -11.10 -17.82
N THR A 166 -49.74 -10.29 -18.81
CA THR A 166 -48.33 -9.98 -19.12
C THR A 166 -47.63 -9.22 -17.98
N CYS A 167 -48.31 -8.26 -17.34
CA CYS A 167 -47.77 -7.58 -16.15
C CYS A 167 -47.56 -8.54 -14.97
N ARG A 168 -48.49 -9.47 -14.72
CA ARG A 168 -48.33 -10.51 -13.68
C ARG A 168 -47.15 -11.43 -13.99
N GLU A 169 -47.05 -11.91 -15.22
CA GLU A 169 -45.94 -12.78 -15.66
C GLU A 169 -44.58 -12.05 -15.55
N ALA A 170 -44.51 -10.77 -15.92
CA ALA A 170 -43.29 -9.97 -15.78
C ALA A 170 -42.91 -9.75 -14.31
N THR A 171 -43.90 -9.49 -13.45
CA THR A 171 -43.69 -9.31 -12.00
C THR A 171 -43.20 -10.59 -11.34
N GLU A 172 -43.78 -11.74 -11.70
CA GLU A 172 -43.33 -13.05 -11.20
C GLU A 172 -41.92 -13.40 -11.68
N LYS A 173 -41.58 -13.13 -12.95
CA LYS A 173 -40.20 -13.31 -13.45
C LYS A 173 -39.20 -12.44 -12.69
N LEU A 174 -39.53 -11.17 -12.46
CA LEU A 174 -38.68 -10.26 -11.69
C LEU A 174 -38.52 -10.74 -10.24
N ARG A 175 -39.61 -11.20 -9.61
CA ARG A 175 -39.59 -11.75 -8.26
C ARG A 175 -38.69 -12.97 -8.16
N ASN A 176 -38.77 -13.89 -9.14
CA ASN A 176 -37.93 -15.08 -9.18
C ASN A 176 -36.44 -14.72 -9.34
N HIS A 177 -36.10 -13.80 -10.24
CA HIS A 177 -34.72 -13.31 -10.36
C HIS A 177 -34.22 -12.60 -9.09
N ALA A 178 -35.07 -11.84 -8.41
CA ALA A 178 -34.71 -11.23 -7.13
C ALA A 178 -34.42 -12.29 -6.06
N LEU A 179 -35.20 -13.38 -6.02
CA LEU A 179 -34.96 -14.51 -5.12
C LEU A 179 -33.67 -15.26 -5.44
N GLU A 180 -33.37 -15.50 -6.72
CA GLU A 180 -32.11 -16.08 -7.18
C GLU A 180 -30.91 -15.23 -6.77
N MET A 181 -30.96 -13.93 -7.01
CA MET A 181 -29.91 -12.98 -6.59
C MET A 181 -29.72 -12.97 -5.07
N LEU A 182 -30.80 -13.00 -4.30
CA LEU A 182 -30.73 -13.12 -2.83
C LEU A 182 -30.08 -14.44 -2.40
N GLY A 183 -30.33 -15.54 -3.12
CA GLY A 183 -29.67 -16.82 -2.92
C GLY A 183 -28.16 -16.73 -3.11
N ILE A 184 -27.72 -16.14 -4.23
CA ILE A 184 -26.29 -15.94 -4.54
C ILE A 184 -25.62 -15.05 -3.49
N ILE A 185 -26.25 -13.95 -3.08
CA ILE A 185 -25.72 -13.06 -2.04
C ILE A 185 -25.55 -13.81 -0.70
N ARG A 186 -26.51 -14.65 -0.31
CA ARG A 186 -26.40 -15.47 0.91
C ARG A 186 -25.24 -16.45 0.81
N PHE A 187 -25.10 -17.14 -0.32
CA PHE A 187 -24.00 -18.06 -0.58
C PHE A 187 -22.63 -17.37 -0.48
N LEU A 188 -22.43 -16.25 -1.18
CA LEU A 188 -21.17 -15.48 -1.14
C LEU A 188 -20.84 -14.94 0.27
N LYS A 189 -21.84 -14.56 1.06
CA LYS A 189 -21.64 -14.16 2.46
C LYS A 189 -21.19 -15.32 3.35
N LEU A 190 -21.71 -16.52 3.13
CA LEU A 190 -21.27 -17.72 3.85
C LEU A 190 -19.83 -18.10 3.47
N GLU A 191 -19.51 -18.06 2.18
CA GLU A 191 -18.18 -18.39 1.68
C GLU A 191 -17.10 -17.42 2.19
N ASN A 192 -17.39 -16.12 2.19
CA ASN A 192 -16.49 -15.13 2.80
C ASN A 192 -16.26 -15.39 4.31
N LYS A 193 -17.30 -15.78 5.05
CA LYS A 193 -17.15 -16.16 6.47
C LYS A 193 -16.25 -17.39 6.64
N ARG A 194 -16.34 -18.36 5.72
CA ARG A 194 -15.47 -19.56 5.70
C ARG A 194 -14.00 -19.18 5.47
N MET A 195 -13.71 -18.42 4.42
CA MET A 195 -12.33 -17.99 4.09
C MET A 195 -11.70 -17.13 5.19
N VAL A 196 -12.48 -16.28 5.88
CA VAL A 196 -11.96 -15.50 7.02
C VAL A 196 -11.58 -16.39 8.20
N LYS A 197 -12.34 -17.47 8.47
CA LYS A 197 -11.98 -18.44 9.51
C LYS A 197 -10.70 -19.17 9.16
N GLU A 198 -10.58 -19.69 7.94
CA GLU A 198 -9.40 -20.41 7.46
C GLU A 198 -8.13 -19.52 7.50
N ASN A 199 -8.23 -18.26 7.05
CA ASN A 199 -7.13 -17.30 7.15
C ASN A 199 -6.71 -17.03 8.60
N ASN A 200 -7.66 -16.98 9.54
CA ASN A 200 -7.36 -16.80 10.96
C ASN A 200 -6.70 -18.06 11.56
N GLU A 201 -7.09 -19.25 11.11
CA GLU A 201 -6.46 -20.51 11.51
C GLU A 201 -5.03 -20.63 10.98
N LEU A 202 -4.80 -20.27 9.72
CA LEU A 202 -3.46 -20.21 9.13
C LEU A 202 -2.57 -19.18 9.83
N LYS A 203 -3.09 -18.00 10.16
CA LYS A 203 -2.33 -17.02 10.97
C LYS A 203 -1.97 -17.58 12.35
N ARG A 204 -2.86 -18.36 12.96
CA ARG A 204 -2.59 -19.02 14.24
C ARG A 204 -1.55 -20.13 14.11
N SER A 205 -1.59 -20.94 13.04
CA SER A 205 -0.58 -21.99 12.83
C SER A 205 0.81 -21.40 12.57
N VAL A 206 0.91 -20.36 11.75
CA VAL A 206 2.17 -19.62 11.51
C VAL A 206 2.71 -19.01 12.80
N ASN A 207 1.86 -18.39 13.63
CA ASN A 207 2.32 -17.82 14.89
C ASN A 207 2.79 -18.90 15.89
N ARG A 208 2.25 -20.12 15.83
CA ARG A 208 2.73 -21.24 16.66
C ARG A 208 4.10 -21.73 16.21
N THR A 209 4.31 -21.91 14.90
CA THR A 209 5.60 -22.37 14.37
C THR A 209 6.71 -21.34 14.59
N VAL A 210 6.42 -20.05 14.44
CA VAL A 210 7.39 -18.98 14.76
C VAL A 210 7.77 -19.00 16.26
N GLY A 211 6.80 -19.25 17.15
CA GLY A 211 7.06 -19.36 18.60
C GLY A 211 7.91 -20.56 19.00
N GLU A 212 7.82 -21.68 18.30
CA GLU A 212 8.67 -22.86 18.53
C GLU A 212 10.09 -22.69 17.96
N VAL A 213 10.22 -22.02 16.81
CA VAL A 213 11.53 -21.70 16.21
C VAL A 213 12.32 -20.74 17.10
N ASP A 214 11.67 -19.78 17.77
CA ASP A 214 12.34 -18.88 18.72
C ASP A 214 12.90 -19.60 19.97
N GLN A 215 12.31 -20.72 20.43
CA GLN A 215 12.84 -21.44 21.59
C GLN A 215 14.11 -22.26 21.30
N VAL A 216 14.30 -22.71 20.06
CA VAL A 216 15.50 -23.45 19.65
C VAL A 216 16.70 -22.51 19.46
N ILE A 217 16.47 -21.27 19.01
CA ILE A 217 17.53 -20.27 18.73
C ILE A 217 18.11 -19.66 20.02
N VAL A 218 17.34 -19.64 21.12
CA VAL A 218 17.77 -19.01 22.38
C VAL A 218 18.92 -19.78 23.05
N ARG A 219 19.14 -21.08 22.75
CA ARG A 219 20.25 -21.84 23.33
C ARG A 219 21.62 -21.64 22.64
N GLU A 220 21.68 -21.00 21.47
CA GLU A 220 22.95 -20.76 20.75
C GLU A 220 23.45 -19.29 20.77
N ASN A 221 22.72 -18.38 21.42
CA ASN A 221 22.96 -16.93 21.31
C ASN A 221 23.85 -16.32 22.42
N ILE A 222 24.97 -16.94 22.78
CA ILE A 222 26.00 -16.26 23.60
C ILE A 222 26.92 -15.34 22.75
N ASN A 223 26.88 -15.41 21.40
CA ASN A 223 27.84 -14.69 20.53
C ASN A 223 27.27 -13.70 19.49
N LYS A 224 26.01 -13.23 19.58
CA LYS A 224 25.39 -12.35 18.55
C LYS A 224 25.61 -10.84 18.74
N GLY A 225 26.85 -10.41 18.94
CA GLY A 225 27.22 -8.98 18.91
C GLY A 225 27.37 -8.41 17.49
N TYR A 226 27.75 -9.23 16.50
CA TYR A 226 28.12 -8.74 15.16
C TYR A 226 26.94 -8.60 14.17
N ALA A 227 25.91 -9.45 14.24
CA ALA A 227 24.84 -9.47 13.24
C ALA A 227 23.94 -8.22 13.27
N ASN A 228 23.72 -7.62 14.45
CA ASN A 228 22.91 -6.40 14.59
C ASN A 228 23.63 -5.13 14.14
N ALA A 229 24.97 -5.13 14.06
CA ALA A 229 25.74 -4.00 13.53
C ALA A 229 25.69 -3.91 12.00
N VAL A 230 25.40 -5.03 11.32
CA VAL A 230 25.38 -5.13 9.85
C VAL A 230 24.03 -4.69 9.25
N LEU A 231 22.93 -4.78 9.99
CA LEU A 231 21.58 -4.47 9.49
C LEU A 231 21.19 -2.97 9.59
N GLN A 232 21.99 -2.14 10.24
CA GLN A 232 21.83 -0.69 10.14
C GLN A 232 22.46 -0.20 8.84
N THR A 233 21.78 -0.43 7.72
CA THR A 233 22.16 0.18 6.45
C THR A 233 22.00 1.70 6.60
N LYS A 234 23.11 2.38 6.86
CA LYS A 234 23.13 3.84 6.80
C LYS A 234 22.59 4.25 5.43
N PRO A 235 21.71 5.26 5.36
CA PRO A 235 21.17 5.72 4.08
C PRO A 235 22.32 6.00 3.10
N PRO A 236 22.12 5.78 1.79
CA PRO A 236 23.18 5.95 0.80
C PRO A 236 23.77 7.36 0.90
N VAL A 237 25.04 7.43 1.26
CA VAL A 237 25.76 8.69 1.42
C VAL A 237 26.42 9.04 0.10
N PHE A 238 26.11 10.22 -0.45
CA PHE A 238 26.77 10.71 -1.66
C PHE A 238 28.01 11.50 -1.26
N ALA A 239 29.19 11.05 -1.67
CA ALA A 239 30.45 11.60 -1.18
C ALA A 239 31.34 12.17 -2.29
N ILE A 240 32.07 13.24 -1.98
CA ILE A 240 33.05 13.87 -2.88
C ILE A 240 34.39 13.94 -2.17
N LYS A 241 35.44 13.48 -2.85
CA LYS A 241 36.83 13.63 -2.42
C LYS A 241 37.34 14.96 -2.93
N VAL A 242 37.68 15.85 -2.00
CA VAL A 242 38.31 17.13 -2.25
C VAL A 242 39.79 17.03 -1.92
N THR A 243 40.64 17.35 -2.89
CA THR A 243 42.10 17.42 -2.74
C THR A 243 42.59 18.80 -3.18
N SER A 244 43.68 19.29 -2.59
CA SER A 244 44.34 20.49 -3.12
C SER A 244 45.40 20.10 -4.15
N LYS A 245 45.62 20.96 -5.14
CA LYS A 245 46.69 20.78 -6.13
C LYS A 245 48.07 21.01 -5.53
N ASN A 246 48.17 21.87 -4.51
CA ASN A 246 49.43 22.34 -3.94
C ASN A 246 49.70 21.77 -2.54
N ILE A 247 48.66 21.40 -1.80
CA ILE A 247 48.77 21.02 -0.38
C ILE A 247 48.35 19.57 -0.19
N LYS A 248 49.22 18.78 0.46
CA LYS A 248 48.96 17.36 0.79
C LYS A 248 48.48 17.14 2.23
N ASP A 249 48.37 18.17 3.05
CA ASP A 249 47.84 18.02 4.41
C ASP A 249 46.31 18.17 4.44
N SER A 250 45.63 17.15 4.98
CA SER A 250 44.17 17.11 5.08
C SER A 250 43.58 18.23 5.95
N GLY A 251 44.31 18.68 6.99
CA GLY A 251 43.86 19.76 7.86
C GLY A 251 43.85 21.12 7.15
N ASN A 252 44.88 21.40 6.37
CA ASN A 252 44.95 22.61 5.56
C ASN A 252 43.96 22.60 4.39
N VAL A 253 43.73 21.45 3.75
CA VAL A 253 42.69 21.32 2.70
C VAL A 253 41.29 21.59 3.27
N GLU A 254 40.99 21.11 4.48
CA GLU A 254 39.71 21.39 5.13
C GLU A 254 39.50 22.89 5.41
N LYS A 255 40.53 23.57 5.92
CA LYS A 255 40.48 25.03 6.12
C LYS A 255 40.27 25.76 4.82
N LEU A 256 41.00 25.39 3.77
CA LEU A 256 40.90 26.02 2.46
C LEU A 256 39.54 25.76 1.80
N LEU A 257 38.95 24.58 2.00
CA LEU A 257 37.58 24.27 1.59
C LEU A 257 36.56 25.17 2.32
N LYS A 258 36.69 25.34 3.64
CA LYS A 258 35.79 26.19 4.45
C LYS A 258 35.90 27.68 4.08
N THR A 259 37.07 28.15 3.67
CA THR A 259 37.27 29.54 3.23
C THR A 259 36.70 29.80 1.84
N ASN A 260 36.86 28.85 0.91
CA ASN A 260 36.45 29.03 -0.49
C ASN A 260 35.00 28.64 -0.78
N VAL A 261 34.40 27.77 0.04
CA VAL A 261 33.06 27.22 -0.20
C VAL A 261 32.15 27.50 0.99
N ASP A 262 31.13 28.32 0.77
CA ASP A 262 30.06 28.57 1.74
C ASP A 262 28.84 27.70 1.38
N PRO A 263 28.56 26.60 2.12
CA PRO A 263 27.46 25.68 1.82
C PRO A 263 26.09 26.36 1.85
N SER A 264 25.93 27.44 2.62
CA SER A 264 24.67 28.16 2.76
C SER A 264 24.32 28.92 1.49
N LYS A 265 25.31 29.53 0.83
CA LYS A 265 25.12 30.29 -0.43
C LYS A 265 24.76 29.39 -1.61
N ILE A 266 25.26 28.16 -1.61
CA ILE A 266 25.02 27.19 -2.69
C ILE A 266 23.80 26.30 -2.44
N ASN A 267 23.13 26.44 -1.30
CA ASN A 267 21.99 25.61 -0.87
C ASN A 267 22.31 24.11 -0.92
N VAL A 268 23.43 23.69 -0.31
CA VAL A 268 23.88 22.29 -0.25
C VAL A 268 23.86 21.80 1.20
N SER A 269 23.22 20.66 1.45
CA SER A 269 23.19 20.03 2.77
C SER A 269 24.36 19.06 2.95
N ILE A 270 25.34 19.46 3.76
CA ILE A 270 26.49 18.63 4.13
C ILE A 270 26.15 17.79 5.36
N ALA A 271 26.29 16.47 5.25
CA ALA A 271 26.08 15.52 6.33
C ALA A 271 27.32 15.38 7.23
N GLY A 272 28.52 15.41 6.64
CA GLY A 272 29.76 15.21 7.35
C GLY A 272 30.99 15.50 6.50
N VAL A 273 32.12 15.69 7.19
CA VAL A 273 33.42 15.96 6.57
C VAL A 273 34.46 15.05 7.22
N LYS A 274 35.12 14.21 6.42
CA LYS A 274 36.11 13.22 6.90
C LYS A 274 37.48 13.48 6.31
N LYS A 275 38.51 13.52 7.14
CA LYS A 275 39.91 13.64 6.69
C LYS A 275 40.42 12.29 6.17
N ILE A 276 41.22 12.33 5.11
CA ILE A 276 41.86 11.14 4.54
C ILE A 276 43.37 11.23 4.74
N THR A 277 44.00 10.11 5.08
CA THR A 277 45.47 9.97 5.18
C THR A 277 46.20 10.31 3.88
N SER A 278 45.56 10.13 2.72
CA SER A 278 46.12 10.47 1.39
C SER A 278 46.16 11.98 1.09
N GLY A 279 45.88 12.85 2.06
CA GLY A 279 46.03 14.30 1.89
C GLY A 279 44.85 15.00 1.25
N GLY A 280 43.65 14.75 1.78
CA GLY A 280 42.42 15.39 1.32
C GLY A 280 41.26 15.18 2.27
N VAL A 281 40.06 15.54 1.82
CA VAL A 281 38.85 15.55 2.63
C VAL A 281 37.70 14.92 1.84
N ILE A 282 36.94 14.01 2.45
CA ILE A 282 35.67 13.50 1.92
C ILE A 282 34.54 14.34 2.49
N VAL A 283 33.74 14.93 1.62
CA VAL A 283 32.52 15.64 2.00
C VAL A 283 31.33 14.76 1.67
N GLU A 284 30.57 14.40 2.70
CA GLU A 284 29.36 13.58 2.63
C GLU A 284 28.13 14.48 2.50
N CYS A 285 27.29 14.21 1.52
CA CYS A 285 26.05 14.94 1.22
C CYS A 285 24.84 14.00 1.34
N ASN A 286 23.70 14.57 1.72
CA ASN A 286 22.44 13.82 1.86
C ASN A 286 21.83 13.44 0.50
N ASN A 287 22.09 14.22 -0.55
CA ASN A 287 21.51 14.02 -1.88
C ASN A 287 22.58 14.03 -2.98
N LYS A 288 22.33 13.29 -4.07
CA LYS A 288 23.19 13.27 -5.26
C LYS A 288 23.35 14.65 -5.91
N LYS A 289 22.24 15.41 -6.02
CA LYS A 289 22.24 16.76 -6.61
C LYS A 289 23.11 17.74 -5.84
N ASP A 290 23.13 17.60 -4.51
CA ASP A 290 23.91 18.45 -3.61
C ASP A 290 25.41 18.17 -3.77
N ALA A 291 25.78 16.90 -3.91
CA ALA A 291 27.13 16.50 -4.27
C ALA A 291 27.52 17.11 -5.64
N GLU A 292 26.73 16.92 -6.69
CA GLU A 292 27.06 17.45 -8.03
C GLU A 292 27.28 18.97 -8.04
N LYS A 293 26.44 19.74 -7.33
CA LYS A 293 26.63 21.18 -7.15
C LYS A 293 27.93 21.52 -6.43
N LEU A 294 28.20 20.81 -5.33
CA LEU A 294 29.42 21.01 -4.55
C LEU A 294 30.67 20.72 -5.40
N LYS A 295 30.62 19.68 -6.24
CA LYS A 295 31.71 19.34 -7.18
C LYS A 295 32.02 20.52 -8.10
N LEU A 296 31.01 21.11 -8.74
CA LEU A 296 31.19 22.23 -9.67
C LEU A 296 31.83 23.46 -8.99
N VAL A 297 31.39 23.78 -7.77
CA VAL A 297 31.92 24.92 -7.01
C VAL A 297 33.37 24.68 -6.57
N VAL A 298 33.69 23.46 -6.16
CA VAL A 298 35.07 23.06 -5.81
C VAL A 298 35.98 23.11 -7.04
N GLU A 299 35.51 22.64 -8.20
CA GLU A 299 36.28 22.68 -9.46
C GLU A 299 36.48 24.10 -10.00
N ALA A 300 35.57 25.03 -9.70
CA ALA A 300 35.74 26.46 -10.03
C ALA A 300 36.84 27.14 -9.21
N SER A 301 37.23 26.57 -8.06
CA SER A 301 38.32 27.08 -7.23
C SER A 301 39.67 26.66 -7.81
N LYS A 302 40.60 27.60 -8.01
CA LYS A 302 41.90 27.30 -8.64
C LYS A 302 42.74 26.27 -7.88
N ASP A 303 42.65 26.28 -6.55
CA ASP A 303 43.51 25.52 -5.63
C ASP A 303 42.97 24.14 -5.22
N LEU A 304 41.71 23.85 -5.54
CA LEU A 304 41.02 22.63 -5.17
C LEU A 304 40.68 21.77 -6.40
N GLN A 305 40.47 20.49 -6.15
CA GLN A 305 39.98 19.53 -7.10
C GLN A 305 38.95 18.63 -6.42
N GLY A 306 37.74 18.55 -6.98
CA GLY A 306 36.68 17.69 -6.50
C GLY A 306 36.53 16.46 -7.40
N LYS A 307 36.72 15.26 -6.85
CA LYS A 307 36.41 14.00 -7.55
C LYS A 307 35.25 13.31 -6.86
N ALA A 308 34.27 12.82 -7.63
CA ALA A 308 33.21 12.00 -7.07
C ALA A 308 33.82 10.74 -6.44
N VAL A 309 33.39 10.40 -5.23
CA VAL A 309 33.78 9.13 -4.61
C VAL A 309 32.89 8.06 -5.22
N GLU A 310 33.49 7.19 -6.02
CA GLU A 310 32.85 5.94 -6.39
C GLU A 310 32.80 5.07 -5.14
N ASN A 311 31.62 4.53 -4.83
CA ASN A 311 31.50 3.53 -3.78
C ASN A 311 32.38 2.36 -4.20
N GLY A 312 33.53 2.20 -3.53
CA GLY A 312 34.41 1.08 -3.78
C GLY A 312 33.65 -0.22 -3.51
N ASN A 313 33.94 -1.25 -4.31
CA ASN A 313 33.41 -2.58 -4.05
C ASN A 313 33.74 -2.97 -2.61
N PRO A 314 32.77 -3.53 -1.85
CA PRO A 314 33.01 -3.94 -0.48
C PRO A 314 34.18 -4.93 -0.45
N ARG A 315 35.16 -4.68 0.41
CA ARG A 315 36.29 -5.57 0.60
C ARG A 315 35.94 -6.60 1.67
N ILE A 316 35.80 -7.85 1.27
CA ILE A 316 35.60 -8.98 2.18
C ILE A 316 36.96 -9.62 2.43
N ILE A 317 37.30 -9.84 3.70
CA ILE A 317 38.50 -10.57 4.12
C ILE A 317 38.01 -11.84 4.80
N VAL A 318 38.40 -12.99 4.26
CA VAL A 318 38.05 -14.31 4.81
C VAL A 318 39.22 -14.77 5.67
N HIS A 319 38.98 -14.96 6.96
CA HIS A 319 39.98 -15.47 7.91
C HIS A 319 39.80 -16.98 8.13
N GLY A 320 40.88 -17.65 8.53
CA GLY A 320 40.85 -19.08 8.88
C GLY A 320 40.72 -20.01 7.67
N VAL A 321 41.21 -19.58 6.50
CA VAL A 321 41.35 -20.47 5.34
C VAL A 321 42.52 -21.41 5.61
N ASP A 322 42.31 -22.71 5.40
CA ASP A 322 43.35 -23.71 5.55
C ASP A 322 44.51 -23.46 4.57
N ASN A 323 45.75 -23.65 5.03
CA ASN A 323 46.96 -23.39 4.24
C ASN A 323 47.09 -24.37 3.05
N GLU A 324 46.44 -25.52 3.13
CA GLU A 324 46.39 -26.51 2.05
C GLU A 324 45.46 -26.09 0.90
N LEU A 325 44.62 -25.07 1.14
CA LEU A 325 43.58 -24.67 0.20
C LEU A 325 44.12 -23.62 -0.79
N ASN A 326 44.41 -24.08 -2.00
CA ASN A 326 44.86 -23.21 -3.08
C ASN A 326 43.84 -22.12 -3.42
N LYS A 327 44.33 -20.96 -3.87
CA LYS A 327 43.50 -19.82 -4.31
C LYS A 327 42.40 -20.25 -5.29
N GLU A 328 42.72 -21.07 -6.27
CA GLU A 328 41.76 -21.54 -7.30
C GLU A 328 40.65 -22.42 -6.70
N SER A 329 41.01 -23.29 -5.76
CA SER A 329 40.06 -24.14 -5.04
C SER A 329 39.12 -23.29 -4.19
N LEU A 330 39.66 -22.31 -3.45
CA LEU A 330 38.86 -21.40 -2.63
C LEU A 330 37.88 -20.60 -3.49
N MET A 331 38.34 -20.10 -4.64
CA MET A 331 37.52 -19.38 -5.60
C MET A 331 36.36 -20.24 -6.12
N THR A 332 36.64 -21.51 -6.43
CA THR A 332 35.63 -22.46 -6.90
C THR A 332 34.59 -22.72 -5.82
N VAL A 333 35.01 -22.92 -4.58
CA VAL A 333 34.11 -23.15 -3.43
C VAL A 333 33.23 -21.93 -3.16
N ILE A 334 33.81 -20.72 -3.14
CA ILE A 334 33.06 -19.49 -2.91
C ILE A 334 32.05 -19.25 -4.03
N SER A 335 32.48 -19.40 -5.29
CA SER A 335 31.61 -19.19 -6.45
C SER A 335 30.45 -20.18 -6.49
N LYS A 336 30.71 -21.46 -6.22
CA LYS A 336 29.68 -22.53 -6.24
C LYS A 336 28.61 -22.33 -5.17
N ASN A 337 29.01 -21.85 -3.99
CA ASN A 337 28.08 -21.67 -2.87
C ASN A 337 27.36 -20.31 -2.89
N ASN A 338 27.85 -19.33 -3.67
CA ASN A 338 27.33 -17.96 -3.68
C ASN A 338 27.14 -17.49 -5.13
N ASN A 339 26.29 -18.19 -5.88
CA ASN A 339 26.08 -17.92 -7.30
C ASN A 339 25.64 -16.45 -7.53
N ASP A 340 24.84 -15.91 -6.64
CA ASP A 340 24.36 -14.51 -6.66
C ASP A 340 25.51 -13.49 -6.62
N LEU A 341 26.61 -13.79 -5.90
CA LEU A 341 27.80 -12.91 -5.88
C LEU A 341 28.51 -12.92 -7.24
N VAL A 342 28.59 -14.08 -7.87
CA VAL A 342 29.23 -14.23 -9.18
C VAL A 342 28.43 -13.49 -10.24
N GLU A 343 27.10 -13.61 -10.21
CA GLU A 343 26.20 -12.87 -11.11
C GLU A 343 26.31 -11.36 -10.89
N ALA A 344 26.30 -10.89 -9.64
CA ALA A 344 26.45 -9.47 -9.31
C ALA A 344 27.81 -8.89 -9.74
N CYS A 345 28.85 -9.71 -9.80
CA CYS A 345 30.18 -9.34 -10.24
C CYS A 345 30.38 -9.37 -11.77
N GLY A 346 29.34 -9.61 -12.58
CA GLY A 346 29.47 -9.65 -14.05
C GLY A 346 29.99 -10.99 -14.60
N GLY A 347 30.01 -12.03 -13.75
CA GLY A 347 30.43 -13.39 -14.12
C GLY A 347 31.73 -13.85 -13.46
N ILE A 348 32.06 -15.12 -13.69
CA ILE A 348 33.14 -15.80 -12.96
C ILE A 348 34.54 -15.26 -13.25
N GLU A 349 34.77 -14.78 -14.47
CA GLU A 349 36.07 -14.24 -14.88
C GLU A 349 36.33 -12.86 -14.27
N GLU A 350 35.29 -12.03 -14.12
CA GLU A 350 35.40 -10.74 -13.42
C GLU A 350 35.57 -10.95 -11.91
N PHE A 351 34.84 -11.92 -11.33
CA PHE A 351 35.00 -12.30 -9.93
C PHE A 351 36.45 -12.76 -9.61
N LYS A 352 37.05 -13.60 -10.47
CA LYS A 352 38.45 -14.06 -10.31
C LYS A 352 39.48 -12.92 -10.31
N LYS A 353 39.28 -11.88 -11.12
CA LYS A 353 40.19 -10.73 -11.17
C LYS A 353 40.15 -9.88 -9.90
N GLN A 354 39.03 -9.91 -9.17
CA GLN A 354 38.84 -9.11 -7.95
C GLN A 354 39.48 -9.76 -6.72
N VAL A 355 39.71 -11.08 -6.72
CA VAL A 355 40.28 -11.78 -5.57
C VAL A 355 41.81 -11.70 -5.55
N ARG A 356 42.32 -11.13 -4.45
CA ARG A 356 43.74 -10.91 -4.20
C ARG A 356 44.11 -11.54 -2.86
N GLU A 357 45.29 -12.14 -2.83
CA GLU A 357 45.94 -12.54 -1.59
C GLU A 357 46.41 -11.27 -0.88
N VAL A 358 46.13 -11.16 0.42
CA VAL A 358 46.33 -9.95 1.23
C VAL A 358 47.50 -10.13 2.16
#